data_AF-A0A7C1FY57-F1
#
_entry.id   AF-A0A7C1FY57-F1
#
_cell.length_a   1.000
_cell.length_b   1.000
_cell.length_c   1.000
_cell.angle_alpha   90.00
_cell.angle_beta   90.00
_cell.angle_gamma   90.00
#
_symmetry.space_group_name_H-M   'P 1'
#
loop_
_entity.id
_entity.type
_entity.pdbx_description
1 polymer ?
#
loop_
_entity_poly.entity_id
_entity_poly.type
_entity_poly.pdbx_seq_one_letter_code
_entity_poly.pdbx_strand_id
1 'polypeptide(L)'
;MTHSVHSTNAEVSSAEEPASGGPLLAGRAGVWLAAAAVVAILAAAVADVIQMYFAPFLIFPLLVGLGVGLLLLLGLRLLHFAHRPAICVGLALSVIVCVLGQHYFAYRVEADRLWQGIQARQQQYQQLKEAYPEIPELAPPPPVPGFWEHLGRQIEAGIPLPFGLAAQGWQVVALWLLDGILVLAGGAVMVVPAMYLPYCRRCLRWYHTVRRGRIEVPLACRLAKLSGLPAPQTTRPCRYQLSSCPSGCSPTRLELSWQRPDGQVYVARTWLDTATRRAVSDALDEALEATQ
;
A
#
# COMPACT_ATOMS: atom_id res chain seq x y z
N MET A 1 6.73 17.82 -21.18
CA MET A 1 5.37 18.41 -21.25
C MET A 1 4.35 17.37 -20.83
N THR A 2 4.01 17.31 -19.55
CA THR A 2 2.94 16.47 -19.00
C THR A 2 1.64 17.26 -19.05
N HIS A 3 0.77 16.96 -20.02
CA HIS A 3 -0.58 17.53 -20.05
C HIS A 3 -1.37 16.96 -18.85
N SER A 4 -1.58 17.76 -17.82
CA SER A 4 -2.54 17.44 -16.77
C SER A 4 -3.94 17.51 -17.41
N VAL A 5 -4.50 16.34 -17.73
CA VAL A 5 -5.89 16.23 -18.18
C VAL A 5 -6.77 16.56 -16.99
N HIS A 6 -7.25 17.80 -16.91
CA HIS A 6 -8.36 18.18 -16.03
C HIS A 6 -9.64 17.56 -16.58
N SER A 7 -9.88 16.29 -16.22
CA SER A 7 -11.15 15.62 -16.44
C SER A 7 -12.19 16.22 -15.49
N THR A 8 -13.13 17.00 -16.00
CA THR A 8 -14.32 17.42 -15.26
C THR A 8 -15.22 16.20 -15.06
N ASN A 9 -15.15 15.58 -13.89
CA ASN A 9 -15.95 14.40 -13.55
C ASN A 9 -17.33 14.86 -13.06
N ALA A 10 -18.38 14.66 -13.86
CA ALA A 10 -19.75 14.74 -13.37
C ALA A 10 -20.20 13.33 -12.94
N GLU A 11 -20.37 13.11 -11.64
CA GLU A 11 -20.93 11.87 -11.08
C GLU A 11 -22.40 12.13 -10.76
N VAL A 12 -23.31 11.53 -11.53
CA VAL A 12 -24.75 11.61 -11.31
C VAL A 12 -25.16 10.31 -10.60
N SER A 13 -25.46 10.40 -9.30
CA SER A 13 -25.88 9.24 -8.50
C SER A 13 -27.40 9.24 -8.34
N SER A 14 -28.09 8.39 -9.10
CA SER A 14 -29.55 8.19 -9.02
C SER A 14 -29.95 6.98 -8.15
N ALA A 15 -28.98 6.20 -7.64
CA ALA A 15 -29.23 5.03 -6.80
C ALA A 15 -28.81 5.29 -5.35
N GLU A 16 -29.67 4.88 -4.41
CA GLU A 16 -29.43 4.91 -2.96
C GLU A 16 -28.14 4.13 -2.63
N GLU A 17 -27.24 4.73 -1.83
CA GLU A 17 -26.00 4.05 -1.44
C GLU A 17 -26.36 2.79 -0.60
N PRO A 18 -25.94 1.58 -1.02
CA PRO A 18 -26.31 0.37 -0.29
C PRO A 18 -25.66 0.33 1.10
N ALA A 19 -26.46 -0.04 2.11
CA ALA A 19 -26.06 -0.15 3.51
C ALA A 19 -24.76 -0.97 3.71
N SER A 20 -23.91 -0.53 4.66
CA SER A 20 -22.62 -1.14 5.00
C SER A 20 -22.79 -2.53 5.63
N GLY A 21 -21.87 -3.46 5.28
CA GLY A 21 -21.94 -4.87 5.69
C GLY A 21 -21.62 -5.14 7.18
N GLY A 22 -22.03 -6.32 7.67
CA GLY A 22 -21.92 -6.74 9.08
C GLY A 22 -20.67 -7.57 9.47
N PRO A 23 -20.76 -8.58 10.36
CA PRO A 23 -19.63 -9.21 11.07
C PRO A 23 -18.59 -9.94 10.20
N LEU A 24 -18.96 -10.41 9.00
CA LEU A 24 -18.03 -11.01 8.03
C LEU A 24 -16.93 -10.04 7.56
N LEU A 25 -17.14 -8.73 7.74
CA LEU A 25 -16.15 -7.70 7.44
C LEU A 25 -14.97 -7.70 8.42
N ALA A 26 -15.23 -7.94 9.71
CA ALA A 26 -14.19 -7.95 10.74
C ALA A 26 -13.17 -9.07 10.51
N GLY A 27 -13.64 -10.27 10.12
CA GLY A 27 -12.75 -11.41 9.85
C GLY A 27 -11.78 -11.15 8.69
N ARG A 28 -12.28 -10.62 7.56
CA ARG A 28 -11.42 -10.32 6.40
C ARG A 28 -10.45 -9.17 6.69
N ALA A 29 -10.88 -8.16 7.44
CA ALA A 29 -10.00 -7.10 7.90
C ALA A 29 -8.90 -7.64 8.82
N GLY A 30 -9.22 -8.54 9.75
CA GLY A 30 -8.22 -9.18 10.62
C GLY A 30 -7.17 -9.97 9.83
N VAL A 31 -7.59 -10.80 8.87
CA VAL A 31 -6.66 -11.53 8.00
C VAL A 31 -5.77 -10.58 7.20
N TRP A 32 -6.34 -9.49 6.68
CA TRP A 32 -5.57 -8.46 5.98
C TRP A 32 -4.52 -7.79 6.88
N LEU A 33 -4.89 -7.38 8.10
CA LEU A 33 -3.96 -6.74 9.03
C LEU A 33 -2.82 -7.69 9.45
N ALA A 34 -3.12 -8.97 9.68
CA ALA A 34 -2.10 -9.97 9.98
C ALA A 34 -1.15 -10.17 8.79
N ALA A 35 -1.67 -10.28 7.58
CA ALA A 35 -0.84 -10.38 6.37
C ALA A 35 0.04 -9.14 6.18
N ALA A 36 -0.50 -7.94 6.42
CA ALA A 36 0.22 -6.68 6.33
C ALA A 36 1.38 -6.59 7.34
N ALA A 37 1.17 -7.08 8.57
CA ALA A 37 2.22 -7.18 9.58
C ALA A 37 3.31 -8.18 9.19
N VAL A 38 2.94 -9.37 8.67
CA VAL A 38 3.92 -10.38 8.21
C VAL A 38 4.78 -9.83 7.07
N VAL A 39 4.17 -9.18 6.07
CA VAL A 39 4.90 -8.53 4.98
C VAL A 39 5.90 -7.51 5.51
N ALA A 40 5.51 -6.71 6.50
CA ALA A 40 6.39 -5.73 7.11
C ALA A 40 7.57 -6.34 7.89
N ILE A 41 7.35 -7.43 8.63
CA ILE A 41 8.43 -8.16 9.32
C ILE A 41 9.44 -8.71 8.31
N LEU A 42 8.96 -9.33 7.23
CA LEU A 42 9.83 -9.85 6.17
C LEU A 42 10.61 -8.72 5.48
N ALA A 43 9.95 -7.60 5.18
CA ALA A 43 10.60 -6.43 4.60
C ALA A 43 11.67 -5.84 5.53
N ALA A 44 11.40 -5.77 6.83
CA ALA A 44 12.37 -5.30 7.83
C ALA A 44 13.61 -6.19 7.89
N ALA A 45 13.44 -7.52 7.88
CA ALA A 45 14.56 -8.46 7.88
C ALA A 45 15.41 -8.33 6.61
N VAL A 46 14.78 -8.20 5.44
CA VAL A 46 15.49 -7.99 4.17
C VAL A 46 16.21 -6.63 4.16
N ALA A 47 15.56 -5.59 4.68
CA ALA A 47 16.15 -4.26 4.75
C ALA A 47 17.39 -4.23 5.65
N ASP A 48 17.37 -4.89 6.80
CA ASP A 48 18.54 -5.01 7.67
C ASP A 48 19.74 -5.64 6.94
N VAL A 49 19.52 -6.75 6.20
CA VAL A 49 20.55 -7.39 5.39
C VAL A 49 21.12 -6.45 4.33
N ILE A 50 20.27 -5.68 3.64
CA ILE A 50 20.71 -4.74 2.59
C ILE A 50 21.48 -3.56 3.20
N GLN A 51 21.05 -3.07 4.35
CA GLN A 51 21.65 -1.93 5.05
C GLN A 51 23.13 -2.18 5.41
N MET A 52 23.53 -3.45 5.59
CA MET A 52 24.93 -3.82 5.81
C MET A 52 25.85 -3.52 4.62
N TYR A 53 25.31 -3.45 3.40
CA TYR A 53 26.09 -3.23 2.18
C TYR A 53 25.98 -1.79 1.67
N PHE A 54 24.78 -1.21 1.68
CA PHE A 54 24.53 0.09 1.07
C PHE A 54 23.24 0.72 1.60
N ALA A 55 23.36 1.86 2.29
CA ALA A 55 22.22 2.56 2.89
C ALA A 55 22.29 4.09 2.70
N PRO A 56 21.95 4.61 1.51
CA PRO A 56 21.81 6.05 1.30
C PRO A 56 20.69 6.61 2.19
N PHE A 57 21.05 7.62 3.01
CA PHE A 57 20.33 8.16 4.16
C PHE A 57 18.88 8.69 3.94
N LEU A 58 18.31 8.60 2.75
CA LEU A 58 16.94 9.04 2.45
C LEU A 58 16.28 8.15 1.39
N ILE A 59 17.07 7.74 0.41
CA ILE A 59 16.61 6.90 -0.70
C ILE A 59 16.26 5.50 -0.18
N PHE A 60 17.04 4.97 0.77
CA PHE A 60 16.84 3.61 1.25
C PHE A 60 15.47 3.41 1.95
N PRO A 61 15.06 4.22 2.96
CA PRO A 61 13.73 4.12 3.55
C PRO A 61 12.60 4.25 2.52
N LEU A 62 12.75 5.14 1.53
CA LEU A 62 11.77 5.31 0.46
C LEU A 62 11.63 4.02 -0.39
N LEU A 63 12.75 3.39 -0.76
CA LEU A 63 12.75 2.13 -1.51
C LEU A 63 12.11 0.99 -0.72
N VAL A 64 12.41 0.89 0.58
CA VAL A 64 11.76 -0.07 1.50
C VAL A 64 10.24 0.17 1.51
N GLY A 65 9.82 1.44 1.65
CA GLY A 65 8.42 1.84 1.56
C GLY A 65 7.74 1.42 0.26
N LEU A 66 8.38 1.66 -0.89
CA LEU A 66 7.88 1.23 -2.20
C LEU A 66 7.74 -0.28 -2.30
N GLY A 67 8.71 -1.04 -1.79
CA GLY A 67 8.67 -2.50 -1.73
C GLY A 67 7.51 -3.03 -0.88
N VAL A 68 7.36 -2.50 0.33
CA VAL A 68 6.23 -2.83 1.22
C VAL A 68 4.90 -2.47 0.55
N GLY A 69 4.78 -1.26 0.00
CA GLY A 69 3.57 -0.80 -0.70
C GLY A 69 3.19 -1.67 -1.89
N LEU A 70 4.18 -2.12 -2.68
CA LEU A 70 3.96 -3.04 -3.79
C LEU A 70 3.44 -4.41 -3.31
N LEU A 71 4.07 -4.98 -2.27
CA LEU A 71 3.64 -6.26 -1.71
C LEU A 71 2.23 -6.17 -1.10
N LEU A 72 1.93 -5.08 -0.40
CA LEU A 72 0.58 -4.81 0.10
C LEU A 72 -0.43 -4.69 -1.04
N LEU A 73 -0.10 -3.93 -2.10
CA LEU A 73 -0.95 -3.80 -3.29
C LEU A 73 -1.23 -5.16 -3.94
N LEU A 74 -0.20 -6.00 -4.10
CA LEU A 74 -0.35 -7.36 -4.61
C LEU A 74 -1.25 -8.20 -3.70
N GLY A 75 -1.06 -8.13 -2.38
CA GLY A 75 -1.91 -8.80 -1.39
C GLY A 75 -3.37 -8.37 -1.50
N LEU A 76 -3.63 -7.06 -1.61
CA LEU A 76 -4.98 -6.55 -1.82
C LEU A 76 -5.58 -7.13 -3.11
N ARG A 77 -4.81 -7.13 -4.21
CA ARG A 77 -5.22 -7.67 -5.52
C ARG A 77 -5.56 -9.15 -5.46
N LEU A 78 -4.72 -9.97 -4.82
CA LEU A 78 -4.96 -11.40 -4.65
C LEU A 78 -6.22 -11.66 -3.81
N LEU A 79 -6.36 -10.97 -2.68
CA LEU A 79 -7.49 -11.11 -1.76
C LEU A 79 -8.79 -10.46 -2.26
N HIS A 80 -8.72 -9.72 -3.38
CA HIS A 80 -9.79 -8.87 -3.89
C HIS A 80 -10.41 -8.00 -2.78
N PHE A 81 -9.57 -7.39 -1.94
CA PHE A 81 -9.99 -6.66 -0.75
C PHE A 81 -9.86 -5.15 -0.96
N ALA A 82 -10.98 -4.42 -0.82
CA ALA A 82 -11.09 -3.01 -1.15
C ALA A 82 -11.63 -2.14 0.02
N HIS A 83 -11.57 -2.65 1.25
CA HIS A 83 -12.02 -1.88 2.42
C HIS A 83 -11.05 -0.76 2.76
N ARG A 84 -11.35 0.47 2.31
CA ARG A 84 -10.45 1.63 2.45
C ARG A 84 -9.90 1.86 3.86
N PRO A 85 -10.71 1.86 4.94
CA PRO A 85 -10.18 2.07 6.29
C PRO A 85 -9.17 0.99 6.70
N ALA A 86 -9.47 -0.28 6.39
CA ALA A 86 -8.57 -1.39 6.74
C ALA A 86 -7.28 -1.36 5.90
N ILE A 87 -7.35 -0.87 4.66
CA ILE A 87 -6.16 -0.63 3.83
C ILE A 87 -5.27 0.43 4.47
N CYS A 88 -5.82 1.57 4.89
CA CYS A 88 -5.05 2.63 5.58
C CYS A 88 -4.44 2.13 6.89
N VAL A 89 -5.23 1.44 7.72
CA VAL A 89 -4.76 0.88 8.99
C VAL A 89 -3.68 -0.18 8.73
N GLY A 90 -3.85 -1.02 7.72
CA GLY A 90 -2.85 -2.02 7.31
C GLY A 90 -1.55 -1.36 6.86
N LEU A 91 -1.61 -0.31 6.04
CA LEU A 91 -0.43 0.45 5.63
C LEU A 91 0.29 1.09 6.84
N ALA A 92 -0.45 1.77 7.71
CA ALA A 92 0.13 2.39 8.91
C ALA A 92 0.77 1.34 9.84
N LEU A 93 0.08 0.22 10.07
CA LEU A 93 0.59 -0.91 10.84
C LEU A 93 1.87 -1.48 10.21
N SER A 94 1.89 -1.70 8.90
CA SER A 94 3.07 -2.20 8.20
C SER A 94 4.26 -1.25 8.34
N VAL A 95 4.06 0.07 8.28
CA VAL A 95 5.14 1.04 8.50
C VAL A 95 5.69 0.94 9.91
N ILE A 96 4.82 0.94 10.93
CA ILE A 96 5.22 0.83 12.34
C ILE A 96 5.99 -0.46 12.58
N VAL A 97 5.46 -1.60 12.12
CA VAL A 97 6.09 -2.92 12.26
C VAL A 97 7.41 -2.99 11.50
N CYS A 98 7.50 -2.38 10.30
CA CYS A 98 8.72 -2.37 9.51
C CYS A 98 9.83 -1.57 10.21
N VAL A 99 9.55 -0.35 10.67
CA VAL A 99 10.53 0.50 11.36
C VAL A 99 10.99 -0.13 12.67
N LEU A 100 10.05 -0.58 13.51
CA LEU A 100 10.40 -1.29 14.75
C LEU A 100 11.16 -2.58 14.48
N GLY A 101 10.79 -3.31 13.42
CA GLY A 101 11.47 -4.51 12.98
C GLY A 101 12.92 -4.25 12.60
N GLN A 102 13.20 -3.19 11.82
CA GLN A 102 14.56 -2.83 11.45
C GLN A 102 15.43 -2.54 12.68
N HIS A 103 14.93 -1.74 13.62
CA HIS A 103 15.64 -1.49 14.87
C HIS A 103 15.82 -2.77 15.70
N TYR A 104 14.82 -3.65 15.71
CA TYR A 104 14.91 -4.92 16.43
C TYR A 104 15.95 -5.87 15.83
N PHE A 105 16.03 -5.97 14.50
CA PHE A 105 17.03 -6.80 13.83
C PHE A 105 18.46 -6.23 14.02
N ALA A 106 18.63 -4.92 13.93
CA ALA A 106 19.90 -4.27 14.25
C ALA A 106 20.33 -4.55 15.71
N TYR A 107 19.39 -4.42 16.66
CA TYR A 107 19.61 -4.80 18.06
C TYR A 107 20.02 -6.27 18.20
N ARG A 108 19.34 -7.20 17.51
CA ARG A 108 19.65 -8.64 17.56
C ARG A 108 21.07 -8.92 17.09
N VAL A 109 21.50 -8.29 15.99
CA VAL A 109 22.86 -8.44 15.47
C VAL A 109 23.90 -7.92 16.46
N GLU A 110 23.65 -6.77 17.11
CA GLU A 110 24.56 -6.24 18.11
C GLU A 110 24.60 -7.09 19.39
N ALA A 111 23.43 -7.53 19.87
CA ALA A 111 23.32 -8.43 21.01
C ALA A 111 24.05 -9.75 20.77
N ASP A 112 23.92 -10.33 19.58
CA ASP A 112 24.62 -11.56 19.20
C ASP A 112 26.15 -11.34 19.15
N ARG A 113 26.63 -10.19 18.64
CA ARG A 113 28.06 -9.82 18.66
C ARG A 113 28.59 -9.65 20.08
N LEU A 114 27.84 -8.97 20.95
CA LEU A 114 28.21 -8.80 22.36
C LEU A 114 28.29 -10.16 23.06
N TRP A 115 27.32 -11.02 22.82
CA TRP A 115 27.29 -12.37 23.37
C TRP A 115 28.50 -13.20 22.93
N GLN A 116 28.81 -13.20 21.64
CA GLN A 116 30.01 -13.86 21.10
C GLN A 116 31.30 -13.31 21.71
N GLY A 117 31.41 -11.99 21.89
CA GLY A 117 32.56 -11.36 22.52
C GLY A 117 32.73 -11.76 23.99
N ILE A 118 31.63 -11.88 24.74
CA ILE A 118 31.62 -12.37 26.12
C ILE A 118 32.12 -13.82 26.17
N GLN A 119 31.59 -14.69 25.30
CA GLN A 119 32.00 -16.10 25.24
C GLN A 119 33.49 -16.23 24.88
N ALA A 120 33.96 -15.49 23.88
CA ALA A 120 35.37 -15.51 23.48
C ALA A 120 36.29 -15.04 24.62
N ARG A 121 35.91 -13.97 25.33
CA ARG A 121 36.66 -13.47 26.50
C ARG A 121 36.72 -14.50 27.62
N GLN A 122 35.60 -15.19 27.89
CA GLN A 122 35.55 -16.26 28.90
C GLN A 122 36.44 -17.44 28.51
N GLN A 123 36.43 -17.85 27.24
CA GLN A 123 37.31 -18.93 26.75
C GLN A 123 38.78 -18.56 26.86
N GLN A 124 39.16 -17.35 26.44
CA GLN A 124 40.54 -16.85 26.58
C GLN A 124 40.98 -16.81 28.04
N TYR A 125 40.09 -16.34 28.93
CA TYR A 125 40.38 -16.31 30.36
C TYR A 125 40.57 -17.71 30.95
N GLN A 126 39.75 -18.70 30.57
CA GLN A 126 39.93 -20.09 31.00
C GLN A 126 41.30 -20.63 30.58
N GLN A 127 41.71 -20.43 29.32
CA GLN A 127 43.02 -20.84 28.82
C GLN A 127 44.18 -20.14 29.57
N LEU A 128 44.04 -18.85 29.85
CA LEU A 128 45.01 -18.08 30.62
C LEU A 128 45.12 -18.60 32.07
N LYS A 129 44.00 -18.91 32.71
CA LYS A 129 43.96 -19.42 34.09
C LYS A 129 44.55 -20.83 34.21
N GLU A 130 44.39 -21.66 33.19
CA GLU A 130 45.05 -22.98 33.12
C GLU A 130 46.58 -22.84 33.03
N ALA A 131 47.08 -21.85 32.28
CA ALA A 131 48.51 -21.58 32.16
C ALA A 131 49.10 -20.84 33.38
N TYR A 132 48.30 -19.98 34.02
CA TYR A 132 48.71 -19.10 35.12
C TYR A 132 47.63 -19.09 36.22
N PRO A 133 47.70 -20.00 37.19
CA PRO A 133 46.68 -20.16 38.24
C PRO A 133 46.50 -18.94 39.15
N GLU A 134 47.51 -18.08 39.25
CA GLU A 134 47.52 -16.86 40.06
C GLU A 134 46.70 -15.70 39.49
N ILE A 135 46.17 -15.82 38.26
CA ILE A 135 45.37 -14.75 37.64
C ILE A 135 44.08 -14.52 38.45
N PRO A 136 43.77 -13.25 38.83
CA PRO A 136 42.56 -12.90 39.55
C PRO A 136 41.28 -13.29 38.81
N GLU A 137 40.20 -13.50 39.57
CA GLU A 137 38.92 -13.86 38.97
C GLU A 137 38.38 -12.74 38.06
N LEU A 138 38.00 -13.11 36.84
CA LEU A 138 37.45 -12.16 35.88
C LEU A 138 36.12 -11.62 36.41
N ALA A 139 35.99 -10.29 36.49
CA ALA A 139 34.72 -9.66 36.80
C ALA A 139 33.64 -10.10 35.79
N PRO A 140 32.40 -10.34 36.24
CA PRO A 140 31.33 -10.77 35.36
C PRO A 140 31.10 -9.71 34.26
N PRO A 141 30.89 -10.12 33.00
CA PRO A 141 30.60 -9.19 31.93
C PRO A 141 29.28 -8.44 32.22
N PRO A 142 29.14 -7.19 31.77
CA PRO A 142 27.87 -6.49 31.88
C PRO A 142 26.78 -7.27 31.11
N PRO A 143 25.52 -7.24 31.59
CA PRO A 143 24.42 -7.91 30.90
C PRO A 143 24.20 -7.31 29.51
N VAL A 144 23.78 -8.16 28.57
CA VAL A 144 23.33 -7.70 27.25
C VAL A 144 22.09 -6.82 27.45
N PRO A 145 22.10 -5.57 26.96
CA PRO A 145 20.97 -4.66 27.16
C PRO A 145 19.69 -5.23 26.57
N GLY A 146 18.54 -4.91 27.16
CA GLY A 146 17.26 -5.14 26.50
C GLY A 146 17.08 -4.25 25.26
N PHE A 147 16.12 -4.58 24.39
CA PHE A 147 15.83 -3.80 23.17
C PHE A 147 15.58 -2.31 23.46
N TRP A 148 14.76 -1.98 24.46
CA TRP A 148 14.45 -0.59 24.81
C TRP A 148 15.65 0.14 25.41
N GLU A 149 16.47 -0.55 26.20
CA GLU A 149 17.73 0.02 26.73
C GLU A 149 18.72 0.28 25.61
N HIS A 150 18.79 -0.60 24.62
CA HIS A 150 19.60 -0.41 23.43
C HIS A 150 19.16 0.83 22.63
N LEU A 151 17.85 1.04 22.43
CA LEU A 151 17.36 2.28 21.82
C LEU A 151 17.72 3.52 22.66
N GLY A 152 17.58 3.45 23.98
CA GLY A 152 18.01 4.52 24.88
C GLY A 152 19.49 4.85 24.74
N ARG A 153 20.35 3.82 24.69
CA ARG A 153 21.79 3.99 24.45
C ARG A 153 22.10 4.59 23.09
N GLN A 154 21.37 4.25 22.03
CA GLN A 154 21.56 4.90 20.73
C GLN A 154 21.20 6.39 20.77
N ILE A 155 20.15 6.76 21.50
CA ILE A 155 19.76 8.16 21.69
C ILE A 155 20.87 8.93 22.43
N GLU A 156 21.45 8.34 23.47
CA GLU A 156 22.51 8.95 24.28
C GLU A 156 23.86 9.01 23.54
N ALA A 157 24.26 7.91 22.91
CA ALA A 157 25.52 7.83 22.17
C ALA A 157 25.50 8.64 20.86
N GLY A 158 24.31 8.83 20.29
CA GLY A 158 24.10 9.47 19.01
C GLY A 158 24.37 8.55 17.82
N ILE A 159 23.95 9.01 16.64
CA ILE A 159 24.12 8.31 15.38
C ILE A 159 25.00 9.16 14.45
N PRO A 160 26.10 8.61 13.90
CA PRO A 160 26.91 9.33 12.93
C PRO A 160 26.12 9.56 11.64
N LEU A 161 26.19 10.78 11.14
CA LEU A 161 25.57 11.22 9.90
C LEU A 161 26.64 11.43 8.82
N PRO A 162 26.24 11.45 7.53
CA PRO A 162 27.12 11.89 6.45
C PRO A 162 27.71 13.29 6.75
N PHE A 163 28.89 13.57 6.17
CA PHE A 163 29.59 14.85 6.31
C PHE A 163 30.13 15.17 7.72
N GLY A 164 30.35 14.15 8.55
CA GLY A 164 30.96 14.32 9.88
C GLY A 164 30.04 14.93 10.93
N LEU A 165 28.74 15.00 10.64
CA LEU A 165 27.73 15.39 11.61
C LEU A 165 27.36 14.18 12.48
N ALA A 166 26.80 14.42 13.66
CA ALA A 166 26.22 13.38 14.50
C ALA A 166 24.89 13.87 15.06
N ALA A 167 23.86 13.04 14.97
CA ALA A 167 22.58 13.29 15.62
C ALA A 167 22.67 12.80 17.08
N GLN A 168 22.25 13.61 18.04
CA GLN A 168 22.27 13.26 19.47
C GLN A 168 20.93 13.55 20.14
N GLY A 169 20.58 12.74 21.15
CA GLY A 169 19.36 12.93 21.93
C GLY A 169 18.11 12.88 21.07
N TRP A 170 17.25 13.89 21.20
CA TRP A 170 15.96 13.95 20.46
C TRP A 170 16.13 13.95 18.93
N GLN A 171 17.28 14.36 18.40
CA GLN A 171 17.55 14.37 16.96
C GLN A 171 17.56 12.96 16.37
N VAL A 172 18.00 11.96 17.15
CA VAL A 172 17.96 10.55 16.77
C VAL A 172 16.52 10.08 16.58
N VAL A 173 15.63 10.48 17.50
CA VAL A 173 14.20 10.17 17.41
C VAL A 173 13.57 10.86 16.20
N ALA A 174 13.93 12.13 15.95
CA ALA A 174 13.45 12.86 14.78
C ALA A 174 13.87 12.17 13.47
N LEU A 175 15.08 11.61 13.43
CA LEU A 175 15.55 10.82 12.29
C LEU A 175 14.74 9.53 12.10
N TRP A 176 14.47 8.78 13.17
CA TRP A 176 13.64 7.57 13.07
C TRP A 176 12.22 7.89 12.59
N LEU A 177 11.65 9.01 13.04
CA LEU A 177 10.37 9.50 12.54
C LEU A 177 10.43 9.88 11.07
N LEU A 178 11.50 10.55 10.64
CA LEU A 178 11.72 10.87 9.23
C LEU A 178 11.80 9.60 8.37
N ASP A 179 12.53 8.58 8.80
CA ASP A 179 12.60 7.29 8.12
C ASP A 179 11.21 6.65 8.01
N GLY A 180 10.45 6.64 9.11
CA GLY A 180 9.06 6.16 9.10
C GLY A 180 8.15 6.92 8.13
N ILE A 181 8.29 8.25 8.05
CA ILE A 181 7.56 9.09 7.09
C ILE A 181 7.96 8.75 5.64
N LEU A 182 9.24 8.54 5.38
CA LEU A 182 9.74 8.16 4.04
C LEU A 182 9.24 6.78 3.62
N VAL A 183 9.25 5.80 4.53
CA VAL A 183 8.66 4.46 4.29
C VAL A 183 7.16 4.60 4.02
N LEU A 184 6.44 5.40 4.82
CA LEU A 184 5.02 5.65 4.61
C LEU A 184 4.75 6.33 3.27
N ALA A 185 5.54 7.33 2.89
CA ALA A 185 5.41 8.03 1.61
C ALA A 185 5.61 7.06 0.43
N GLY A 186 6.66 6.23 0.47
CA GLY A 186 6.91 5.19 -0.53
C GLY A 186 5.75 4.18 -0.62
N GLY A 187 5.26 3.71 0.53
CA GLY A 187 4.13 2.79 0.58
C GLY A 187 2.82 3.40 0.06
N ALA A 188 2.55 4.66 0.42
CA ALA A 188 1.37 5.40 0.01
C ALA A 188 1.33 5.61 -1.51
N VAL A 189 2.47 5.92 -2.15
CA VAL A 189 2.56 6.07 -3.62
C VAL A 189 2.04 4.83 -4.35
N MET A 190 2.24 3.63 -3.79
CA MET A 190 1.75 2.38 -4.38
C MET A 190 0.29 2.07 -4.02
N VAL A 191 -0.10 2.27 -2.76
CA VAL A 191 -1.40 1.82 -2.24
C VAL A 191 -2.53 2.81 -2.53
N VAL A 192 -2.28 4.12 -2.42
CA VAL A 192 -3.30 5.17 -2.56
C VAL A 192 -3.98 5.15 -3.93
N PRO A 193 -3.28 5.01 -5.08
CA PRO A 193 -3.93 4.89 -6.38
C PRO A 193 -4.95 3.75 -6.46
N ALA A 194 -4.71 2.62 -5.77
CA ALA A 194 -5.62 1.49 -5.74
C ALA A 194 -6.89 1.76 -4.92
N MET A 195 -6.85 2.69 -3.96
CA MET A 195 -8.01 3.08 -3.16
C MET A 195 -9.03 3.92 -3.95
N TYR A 196 -8.57 4.60 -5.00
CA TYR A 196 -9.45 5.35 -5.91
C TYR A 196 -10.23 4.45 -6.88
N LEU A 197 -9.89 3.17 -6.97
CA LEU A 197 -10.66 2.23 -7.78
C LEU A 197 -12.06 2.01 -7.18
N PRO A 198 -13.11 1.90 -8.03
CA PRO A 198 -14.45 1.63 -7.55
C PRO A 198 -14.54 0.26 -6.86
N TYR A 199 -15.28 0.18 -5.75
CA TYR A 199 -15.48 -1.06 -4.99
C TYR A 199 -16.92 -1.20 -4.46
N CYS A 200 -17.43 -2.44 -4.32
CA CYS A 200 -18.76 -2.71 -3.74
C CYS A 200 -18.66 -2.50 -2.22
N ARG A 201 -19.42 -1.54 -1.66
CA ARG A 201 -19.46 -1.33 -0.20
C ARG A 201 -20.05 -2.51 0.59
N ARG A 202 -20.82 -3.38 -0.07
CA ARG A 202 -21.43 -4.57 0.54
C ARG A 202 -20.48 -5.76 0.68
N CYS A 203 -19.75 -6.13 -0.38
CA CYS A 203 -18.80 -7.27 -0.33
C CYS A 203 -17.32 -6.85 -0.20
N LEU A 204 -17.04 -5.55 -0.28
CA LEU A 204 -15.71 -4.93 -0.19
C LEU A 204 -14.71 -5.47 -1.22
N ARG A 205 -15.19 -5.80 -2.41
CA ARG A 205 -14.36 -6.20 -3.55
C ARG A 205 -14.37 -5.09 -4.58
N TRP A 206 -13.26 -4.93 -5.31
CA TRP A 206 -13.24 -4.00 -6.44
C TRP A 206 -14.18 -4.45 -7.54
N TYR A 207 -14.70 -3.48 -8.25
CA TYR A 207 -15.40 -3.72 -9.51
C TYR A 207 -14.42 -4.24 -10.56
N HIS A 208 -14.91 -5.13 -11.41
CA HIS A 208 -14.19 -5.60 -12.59
C HIS A 208 -14.92 -5.15 -13.84
N THR A 209 -14.18 -4.94 -14.92
CA THR A 209 -14.76 -4.58 -16.22
C THR A 209 -15.33 -5.83 -16.88
N VAL A 210 -16.59 -5.77 -17.28
CA VAL A 210 -17.30 -6.88 -17.95
C VAL A 210 -17.32 -6.66 -19.46
N ARG A 211 -17.61 -5.44 -19.90
CA ARG A 211 -17.59 -5.06 -21.33
C ARG A 211 -16.92 -3.69 -21.46
N ARG A 212 -16.16 -3.51 -22.55
CA ARG A 212 -15.59 -2.21 -22.93
C ARG A 212 -15.43 -2.16 -24.44
N GLY A 213 -15.57 -0.99 -25.03
CA GLY A 213 -15.43 -0.85 -26.47
C GLY A 213 -15.47 0.60 -26.95
N ARG A 214 -15.18 0.78 -28.24
CA ARG A 214 -15.47 2.02 -28.96
C ARG A 214 -16.86 1.90 -29.57
N ILE A 215 -17.62 2.99 -29.52
CA ILE A 215 -18.99 3.05 -30.04
C ILE A 215 -19.17 4.34 -30.82
N GLU A 216 -20.05 4.29 -31.82
CA GLU A 216 -20.40 5.47 -32.59
C GLU A 216 -21.23 6.46 -31.75
N VAL A 217 -21.23 7.72 -32.17
CA VAL A 217 -21.93 8.81 -31.48
C VAL A 217 -23.44 8.53 -31.34
N PRO A 218 -24.17 7.99 -32.34
CA PRO A 218 -25.60 7.69 -32.18
C PRO A 218 -25.88 6.70 -31.05
N LEU A 219 -25.09 5.62 -30.96
CA LEU A 219 -25.21 4.65 -29.88
C LEU A 219 -24.82 5.26 -28.54
N ALA A 220 -23.75 6.05 -28.49
CA ALA A 220 -23.34 6.74 -27.26
C ALA A 220 -24.43 7.70 -26.74
N CYS A 221 -25.12 8.43 -27.63
CA CYS A 221 -26.28 9.26 -27.30
C CYS A 221 -27.47 8.42 -26.79
N ARG A 222 -27.73 7.26 -27.41
CA ARG A 222 -28.77 6.32 -26.93
C ARG A 222 -28.45 5.80 -25.54
N LEU A 223 -27.21 5.36 -25.28
CA LEU A 223 -26.77 4.91 -23.96
C LEU A 223 -26.84 6.03 -22.92
N ALA A 224 -26.44 7.25 -23.28
CA ALA A 224 -26.55 8.40 -22.40
C ALA A 224 -28.01 8.68 -22.01
N LYS A 225 -28.93 8.65 -22.98
CA LYS A 225 -30.37 8.81 -22.75
C LYS A 225 -30.94 7.71 -21.85
N LEU A 226 -30.61 6.44 -22.12
CA LEU A 226 -31.10 5.30 -21.32
C LEU A 226 -30.64 5.36 -19.86
N SER A 227 -29.44 5.89 -19.62
CA SER A 227 -28.80 5.88 -18.31
C SER A 227 -28.85 7.22 -17.56
N GLY A 228 -29.53 8.21 -18.12
CA GLY A 228 -29.65 9.57 -17.55
C GLY A 228 -28.34 10.36 -17.54
N LEU A 229 -27.38 10.00 -18.38
CA LEU A 229 -26.11 10.72 -18.55
C LEU A 229 -26.26 11.88 -19.56
N PRO A 230 -25.39 12.91 -19.48
CA PRO A 230 -25.34 13.95 -20.50
C PRO A 230 -24.98 13.36 -21.87
N ALA A 231 -25.66 13.83 -22.91
CA ALA A 231 -25.40 13.41 -24.28
C ALA A 231 -23.96 13.81 -24.70
N PRO A 232 -23.21 12.92 -25.36
CA PRO A 232 -21.88 13.22 -25.88
C PRO A 232 -21.91 14.39 -26.87
N GLN A 233 -21.11 15.42 -26.62
CA GLN A 233 -20.94 16.57 -27.52
C GLN A 233 -19.68 16.36 -28.37
N THR A 234 -19.72 15.39 -29.27
CA THR A 234 -18.57 15.05 -30.14
C THR A 234 -19.02 14.48 -31.47
N THR A 235 -18.15 14.57 -32.47
CA THR A 235 -18.28 13.88 -33.76
C THR A 235 -17.37 12.65 -33.85
N ARG A 236 -16.48 12.46 -32.88
CA ARG A 236 -15.54 11.33 -32.84
C ARG A 236 -16.17 10.13 -32.12
N PRO A 237 -15.72 8.90 -32.42
CA PRO A 237 -16.17 7.71 -31.68
C PRO A 237 -15.96 7.85 -30.17
N CYS A 238 -16.97 7.47 -29.41
CA CYS A 238 -16.95 7.44 -27.95
C CYS A 238 -16.38 6.11 -27.45
N ARG A 239 -16.06 6.03 -26.16
CA ARG A 239 -15.72 4.78 -25.48
C ARG A 239 -16.70 4.53 -24.35
N TYR A 240 -17.09 3.28 -24.17
CA TYR A 240 -17.88 2.85 -23.03
C TYR A 240 -17.14 1.79 -22.22
N GLN A 241 -17.48 1.70 -20.94
CA GLN A 241 -17.02 0.67 -20.03
C GLN A 241 -18.15 0.29 -19.07
N LEU A 242 -18.49 -0.99 -19.03
CA LEU A 242 -19.39 -1.58 -18.05
C LEU A 242 -18.57 -2.31 -16.99
N SER A 243 -18.78 -1.95 -15.73
CA SER A 243 -18.11 -2.59 -14.60
C SER A 243 -19.14 -3.17 -13.64
N SER A 244 -18.92 -4.40 -13.17
CA SER A 244 -19.81 -5.07 -12.22
C SER A 244 -19.05 -5.57 -11.00
N CYS A 245 -19.78 -5.73 -9.91
CA CYS A 245 -19.23 -6.39 -8.74
C CYS A 245 -19.07 -7.89 -9.01
N PRO A 246 -17.91 -8.52 -8.72
CA PRO A 246 -17.71 -9.96 -8.90
C PRO A 246 -18.75 -10.83 -8.19
N SER A 247 -19.29 -10.36 -7.05
CA SER A 247 -20.29 -11.11 -6.27
C SER A 247 -21.74 -10.76 -6.61
N GLY A 248 -21.99 -9.90 -7.61
CA GLY A 248 -23.35 -9.45 -7.96
C GLY A 248 -24.08 -8.64 -6.88
N CYS A 249 -23.39 -8.20 -5.81
CA CYS A 249 -24.00 -7.53 -4.64
C CYS A 249 -24.56 -6.12 -4.89
N SER A 250 -24.20 -5.50 -6.01
CA SER A 250 -24.30 -4.05 -6.19
C SER A 250 -24.51 -3.72 -7.67
N PRO A 251 -25.14 -2.57 -7.98
CA PRO A 251 -25.47 -2.17 -9.35
C PRO A 251 -24.25 -2.16 -10.29
N THR A 252 -24.52 -2.31 -11.58
CA THR A 252 -23.48 -2.24 -12.61
C THR A 252 -23.18 -0.77 -12.91
N ARG A 253 -21.90 -0.40 -13.00
CA ARG A 253 -21.49 0.96 -13.36
C ARG A 253 -21.32 1.05 -14.87
N LEU A 254 -21.93 2.07 -15.47
CA LEU A 254 -21.63 2.51 -16.83
C LEU A 254 -20.74 3.74 -16.79
N GLU A 255 -19.69 3.71 -17.58
CA GLU A 255 -18.81 4.84 -17.85
C GLU A 255 -18.81 5.12 -19.35
N LEU A 256 -19.11 6.36 -19.72
CA LEU A 256 -19.00 6.88 -21.08
C LEU A 256 -17.90 7.92 -21.11
N SER A 257 -17.00 7.82 -22.09
CA SER A 257 -15.93 8.79 -22.28
C SER A 257 -15.84 9.23 -23.74
N TRP A 258 -15.61 10.52 -23.96
CA TRP A 258 -15.51 11.12 -25.28
C TRP A 258 -14.58 12.32 -25.28
N GLN A 259 -14.11 12.71 -26.46
CA GLN A 259 -13.30 13.91 -26.64
C GLN A 259 -14.19 15.08 -27.07
N ARG A 260 -14.17 16.17 -26.32
CA ARG A 260 -14.87 17.42 -26.66
C ARG A 260 -14.17 18.15 -27.81
N PRO A 261 -14.83 19.13 -28.46
CA PRO A 261 -14.23 19.87 -29.59
C PRO A 261 -12.94 20.62 -29.23
N ASP A 262 -12.77 20.99 -27.97
CA ASP A 262 -11.56 21.61 -27.40
C ASP A 262 -10.39 20.63 -27.20
N GLY A 263 -10.59 19.35 -27.53
CA GLY A 263 -9.61 18.29 -27.37
C GLY A 263 -9.58 17.66 -25.98
N GLN A 264 -10.33 18.17 -25.00
CA GLN A 264 -10.39 17.61 -23.65
C GLN A 264 -11.16 16.29 -23.61
N VAL A 265 -10.72 15.36 -22.75
CA VAL A 265 -11.42 14.09 -22.51
C VAL A 265 -12.44 14.31 -21.40
N TYR A 266 -13.71 14.09 -21.72
CA TYR A 266 -14.81 14.10 -20.78
C TYR A 266 -15.22 12.68 -20.41
N VAL A 267 -15.54 12.45 -19.14
CA VAL A 267 -15.96 11.15 -18.61
C VAL A 267 -17.21 11.33 -17.76
N ALA A 268 -18.29 10.62 -18.14
CA ALA A 268 -19.55 10.59 -17.42
C ALA A 268 -19.81 9.18 -16.87
N ARG A 269 -20.27 9.10 -15.62
CA ARG A 269 -20.46 7.82 -14.90
C ARG A 269 -21.83 7.78 -14.23
N THR A 270 -22.46 6.61 -14.24
CA THR A 270 -23.72 6.37 -13.55
C THR A 270 -23.81 4.90 -13.10
N TRP A 271 -24.59 4.68 -12.04
CA TRP A 271 -24.93 3.36 -11.53
C TRP A 271 -26.26 2.90 -12.13
N LEU A 272 -26.25 1.74 -12.78
CA LEU A 272 -27.41 1.17 -13.44
C LEU A 272 -28.16 0.23 -12.48
N ASP A 273 -29.45 0.49 -12.30
CA ASP A 273 -30.37 -0.49 -11.74
C ASP A 273 -30.54 -1.71 -12.67
N THR A 274 -31.30 -2.71 -12.23
CA THR A 274 -31.48 -3.96 -12.99
C THR A 274 -32.16 -3.75 -14.35
N ALA A 275 -33.16 -2.87 -14.44
CA ALA A 275 -33.92 -2.64 -15.66
C ALA A 275 -33.09 -1.84 -16.67
N THR A 276 -32.48 -0.76 -16.21
CA THR A 276 -31.59 0.11 -16.99
C THR A 276 -30.37 -0.68 -17.49
N ARG A 277 -29.80 -1.56 -16.64
CA ARG A 277 -28.69 -2.45 -17.05
C ARG A 277 -29.08 -3.37 -18.20
N ARG A 278 -30.29 -3.95 -18.19
CA ARG A 278 -30.78 -4.80 -19.29
C ARG A 278 -30.89 -3.98 -20.57
N ALA A 279 -31.60 -2.84 -20.52
CA ALA A 279 -31.77 -1.96 -21.67
C ALA A 279 -30.44 -1.48 -22.28
N VAL A 280 -29.44 -1.17 -21.45
CA VAL A 280 -28.09 -0.82 -21.91
C VAL A 280 -27.37 -2.00 -22.56
N SER A 281 -27.52 -3.21 -22.00
CA SER A 281 -26.90 -4.42 -22.55
C SER A 281 -27.52 -4.80 -23.89
N ASP A 282 -28.85 -4.74 -23.99
CA ASP A 282 -29.60 -5.04 -25.22
C ASP A 282 -29.21 -4.05 -26.33
N ALA A 283 -29.12 -2.75 -26.03
CA ALA A 283 -28.68 -1.74 -27.00
C ALA A 283 -27.23 -1.93 -27.48
N LEU A 284 -26.36 -2.48 -26.63
CA LEU A 284 -24.99 -2.82 -27.01
C LEU A 284 -24.92 -4.08 -27.88
N ASP A 285 -25.76 -5.07 -27.59
CA ASP A 285 -25.81 -6.33 -28.33
C ASP A 285 -26.43 -6.12 -29.73
N GLU A 286 -27.50 -5.32 -29.85
CA GLU A 286 -28.07 -4.88 -31.15
C GLU A 286 -27.03 -4.17 -32.04
N ALA A 287 -26.19 -3.32 -31.44
CA ALA A 287 -25.18 -2.59 -32.21
C ALA A 287 -24.02 -3.49 -32.68
N LEU A 288 -23.66 -4.50 -31.89
CA LEU A 288 -22.66 -5.49 -32.26
C LEU A 288 -23.12 -6.32 -33.47
N GLU A 289 -24.40 -6.69 -33.51
CA GLU A 289 -25.01 -7.41 -34.63
C GLU A 289 -25.03 -6.56 -35.91
N ALA A 290 -25.33 -5.27 -35.81
CA ALA A 290 -25.39 -4.36 -36.97
C ALA A 290 -24.01 -4.08 -37.62
N THR A 291 -22.91 -4.45 -36.97
CA THR A 291 -21.55 -4.21 -37.49
C THR A 291 -20.94 -5.44 -38.17
N GLN A 292 -21.64 -6.58 -38.18
CA GLN A 292 -21.23 -7.83 -38.83
C GLN A 292 -21.80 -7.92 -40.24
#